data_AF-A0A9D1GCE4-F1
#
_entry.id   AF-A0A9D1GCE4-F1
#
_cell.length_a   1.000
_cell.length_b   1.000
_cell.length_c   1.000
_cell.angle_alpha   90.00
_cell.angle_beta   90.00
_cell.angle_gamma   90.00
#
_symmetry.space_group_name_H-M   'P 1'
#
loop_
_entity.id
_entity.type
_entity.pdbx_description
1 polymer ?
#
loop_
_entity_poly.entity_id
_entity_poly.type
_entity_poly.pdbx_seq_one_letter_code
_entity_poly.pdbx_strand_id
1 'polypeptide(L)'
;MNFKSLLNNEQLLTILHNVLTNESTINKVSNVSINGEDYSYNQYSLLIVMDLVIKYQIIISDETYHSDFLSKLNNIITNYQSHQDLIIKCNSLLLELTSKKLNLKMTSRENKQLILKHIYNRYIINGYCFHSFPSVFKKDVEENGLISKIDKKEVYDLKKINYIFDHHNYKNLISKNLNSKSTPLYITDSPAMAYYYAFRSPEYMAELTSLSKYYNYIEDYDKSAYYLKDYQKCKSNLVSLCKHVNMTTKEENTVLKSFDRRWSSLKLSDSAPCIAFIKRSDLAKNSLPNINEIIEMVDEVELPILLSKITDSKYPVIRRYSDIDPLDLTVITMPSYKEIKNYHKKSKEELVDNIEIVEKRRRFNLRNAYSYGNASVLALSGLLFISLGLTLSIILKVLGG
;
A
#
# COMPACT_ATOMS: atom_id res chain seq x y z
N MET A 1 -5.72 17.63 13.17
CA MET A 1 -5.59 17.36 11.73
C MET A 1 -6.44 16.14 11.40
N ASN A 2 -7.40 16.22 10.47
CA ASN A 2 -8.36 15.13 10.22
C ASN A 2 -8.09 14.42 8.88
N PHE A 3 -7.11 13.50 8.86
CA PHE A 3 -6.84 12.70 7.67
C PHE A 3 -7.94 11.66 7.38
N LYS A 4 -8.71 11.27 8.40
CA LYS A 4 -9.60 10.11 8.32
C LYS A 4 -10.69 10.30 7.27
N SER A 5 -11.23 11.51 7.14
CA SER A 5 -12.29 11.80 6.17
C SER A 5 -11.80 11.70 4.72
N LEU A 6 -10.56 12.11 4.43
CA LEU A 6 -10.00 12.02 3.08
C LEU A 6 -9.45 10.62 2.76
N LEU A 7 -8.70 9.99 3.67
CA LEU A 7 -8.05 8.70 3.40
C LEU A 7 -9.04 7.55 3.23
N ASN A 8 -10.20 7.62 3.88
CA ASN A 8 -11.27 6.63 3.74
C ASN A 8 -12.28 7.02 2.64
N ASN A 9 -12.02 8.08 1.88
CA ASN A 9 -12.93 8.54 0.85
C ASN A 9 -12.93 7.58 -0.35
N GLU A 10 -14.10 7.10 -0.75
CA GLU A 10 -14.25 6.14 -1.86
C GLU A 10 -13.69 6.65 -3.19
N GLN A 11 -13.81 7.96 -3.47
CA GLN A 11 -13.27 8.56 -4.67
C GLN A 11 -11.73 8.56 -4.63
N LEU A 12 -11.13 8.85 -3.47
CA LEU A 12 -9.68 8.75 -3.33
C LEU A 12 -9.21 7.31 -3.54
N LEU A 13 -9.82 6.33 -2.89
CA LEU A 13 -9.45 4.92 -3.06
C LEU A 13 -9.61 4.46 -4.52
N THR A 14 -10.64 4.93 -5.22
CA THR A 14 -10.82 4.71 -6.67
C THR A 14 -9.67 5.32 -7.48
N ILE A 15 -9.28 6.56 -7.19
CA ILE A 15 -8.15 7.25 -7.85
C ILE A 15 -6.86 6.46 -7.64
N LEU A 16 -6.56 6.07 -6.39
CA LEU A 16 -5.36 5.31 -6.05
C LEU A 16 -5.33 3.94 -6.73
N HIS A 17 -6.47 3.26 -6.79
CA HIS A 17 -6.62 2.00 -7.52
C HIS A 17 -6.28 2.18 -8.99
N ASN A 18 -6.93 3.14 -9.66
CA ASN A 18 -6.73 3.41 -11.08
C ASN A 18 -5.27 3.75 -11.40
N VAL A 19 -4.58 4.49 -10.52
CA VAL A 19 -3.14 4.76 -10.68
C VAL A 19 -2.32 3.48 -10.63
N LEU A 20 -2.64 2.57 -9.70
CA LEU A 20 -1.88 1.35 -9.50
C LEU A 20 -2.13 0.30 -10.59
N THR A 21 -3.36 0.21 -11.09
CA THR A 21 -3.81 -0.80 -12.06
C THR A 21 -3.84 -0.32 -13.50
N ASN A 22 -3.39 0.91 -13.79
CA ASN A 22 -3.37 1.44 -15.15
C ASN A 22 -2.53 0.57 -16.09
N GLU A 23 -3.20 -0.11 -17.02
CA GLU A 23 -2.59 -1.00 -18.01
C GLU A 23 -1.75 -0.24 -19.05
N SER A 24 -2.13 1.00 -19.38
CA SER A 24 -1.40 1.83 -20.36
C SER A 24 0.02 2.22 -19.90
N THR A 25 0.27 2.12 -18.59
CA THR A 25 1.56 2.45 -17.97
C THR A 25 2.23 1.25 -17.30
N ILE A 26 1.60 0.07 -17.28
CA ILE A 26 2.11 -1.11 -16.56
C ILE A 26 3.46 -1.61 -17.11
N ASN A 27 3.68 -1.41 -18.42
CA ASN A 27 4.92 -1.81 -19.11
C ASN A 27 5.95 -0.68 -19.21
N LYS A 28 5.63 0.52 -18.73
CA LYS A 28 6.61 1.62 -18.68
C LYS A 28 7.58 1.33 -17.53
N VAL A 29 8.85 1.65 -17.75
CA VAL A 29 9.89 1.61 -16.71
C VAL A 29 10.07 3.01 -16.17
N SER A 30 10.16 3.15 -14.84
CA SER A 30 10.52 4.42 -14.24
C SER A 30 12.02 4.66 -14.47
N ASN A 31 12.37 5.74 -15.15
CA ASN A 31 13.77 6.17 -15.27
C ASN A 31 14.23 7.00 -14.07
N VAL A 32 13.36 7.18 -13.06
CA VAL A 32 13.58 8.04 -11.91
C VAL A 32 13.34 7.24 -10.65
N SER A 33 14.32 7.30 -9.74
CA SER A 33 14.23 6.74 -8.40
C SER A 33 14.54 7.83 -7.38
N ILE A 34 13.63 8.07 -6.42
CA ILE A 34 13.81 9.08 -5.36
C ILE A 34 14.96 8.69 -4.41
N ASN A 35 15.32 7.41 -4.34
CA ASN A 35 16.26 6.86 -3.36
C ASN A 35 17.19 5.76 -3.91
N GLY A 36 17.23 5.54 -5.22
CA GLY A 36 18.01 4.48 -5.86
C GLY A 36 17.36 3.09 -5.84
N GLU A 37 16.12 2.96 -5.35
CA GLU A 37 15.33 1.72 -5.42
C GLU A 37 14.62 1.57 -6.78
N ASP A 38 14.39 0.32 -7.20
CA ASP A 38 13.62 0.01 -8.40
C ASP A 38 12.11 0.03 -8.12
N TYR A 39 11.37 0.83 -8.90
CA TYR A 39 9.92 0.94 -8.83
C TYR A 39 9.29 0.53 -10.15
N SER A 40 8.14 -0.15 -10.10
CA SER A 40 7.27 -0.13 -11.27
C SER A 40 6.77 1.30 -11.51
N TYR A 41 6.51 1.65 -12.76
CA TYR A 41 6.04 2.99 -13.10
C TYR A 41 4.78 3.39 -12.32
N ASN A 42 3.84 2.47 -12.17
CA ASN A 42 2.60 2.68 -11.43
C ASN A 42 2.82 2.84 -9.92
N GLN A 43 3.78 2.09 -9.34
CA GLN A 43 4.16 2.27 -7.94
C GLN A 43 4.73 3.66 -7.69
N TYR A 44 5.59 4.13 -8.59
CA TYR A 44 6.14 5.47 -8.47
C TYR A 44 5.07 6.56 -8.62
N SER A 45 4.14 6.41 -9.57
CA SER A 45 2.97 7.30 -9.68
C SER A 45 2.11 7.31 -8.42
N LEU A 46 1.90 6.14 -7.79
CA LEU A 46 1.18 6.04 -6.52
C LEU A 46 1.86 6.84 -5.41
N LEU A 47 3.20 6.77 -5.31
CA LEU A 47 3.96 7.56 -4.32
C LEU A 47 3.81 9.06 -4.54
N ILE A 48 3.83 9.54 -5.79
CA ILE A 48 3.61 10.96 -6.12
C ILE A 48 2.20 11.41 -5.71
N VAL A 49 1.19 10.58 -5.99
CA VAL A 49 -0.20 10.91 -5.62
C VAL A 49 -0.37 10.93 -4.10
N MET A 50 0.21 9.98 -3.37
CA MET A 50 0.17 9.96 -1.91
C MET A 50 0.94 11.12 -1.29
N ASP A 51 2.05 11.53 -1.89
CA ASP A 51 2.78 12.74 -1.49
C ASP A 51 1.90 13.99 -1.58
N LEU A 52 1.20 14.17 -2.70
CA LEU A 52 0.23 15.25 -2.87
C LEU A 52 -0.89 15.18 -1.83
N VAL A 53 -1.47 14.01 -1.57
CA VAL A 53 -2.56 13.84 -0.58
C VAL A 53 -2.11 14.28 0.82
N ILE A 54 -0.91 13.87 1.23
CA ILE A 54 -0.35 14.26 2.53
C ILE A 54 -0.05 15.76 2.57
N LYS A 55 0.57 16.31 1.52
CA LYS A 55 0.84 17.75 1.40
C LYS A 55 -0.44 18.59 1.44
N TYR A 56 -1.49 18.16 0.74
CA TYR A 56 -2.81 18.80 0.77
C TYR A 56 -3.36 18.86 2.19
N GLN A 57 -3.30 17.73 2.92
CA GLN A 57 -3.76 17.67 4.30
C GLN A 57 -2.95 18.62 5.21
N ILE A 58 -1.64 18.75 5.03
CA ILE A 58 -0.77 19.66 5.82
C ILE A 58 -1.06 21.13 5.50
N ILE A 59 -1.04 21.47 4.21
CA ILE A 59 -1.06 22.85 3.72
C ILE A 59 -2.48 23.43 3.79
N ILE A 60 -3.46 22.73 3.21
CA ILE A 60 -4.84 23.22 3.08
C ILE A 60 -5.63 22.91 4.34
N SER A 61 -5.55 21.66 4.84
CA SER A 61 -6.17 21.18 6.09
C SER A 61 -7.65 21.57 6.25
N ASP A 62 -8.43 21.49 5.19
CA ASP A 62 -9.79 22.04 5.15
C ASP A 62 -10.72 21.23 4.26
N GLU A 63 -11.70 20.61 4.90
CA GLU A 63 -12.60 19.62 4.28
C GLU A 63 -13.52 20.24 3.21
N THR A 64 -13.74 21.56 3.26
CA THR A 64 -14.54 22.27 2.26
C THR A 64 -13.96 22.15 0.84
N TYR A 65 -12.65 21.93 0.73
CA TYR A 65 -11.96 21.77 -0.55
C TYR A 65 -11.78 20.30 -0.98
N HIS A 66 -12.24 19.31 -0.19
CA HIS A 66 -12.03 17.88 -0.51
C HIS A 66 -12.61 17.49 -1.87
N SER A 67 -13.85 17.89 -2.16
CA SER A 67 -14.50 17.53 -3.43
C SER A 67 -13.79 18.16 -4.64
N ASP A 68 -13.36 19.42 -4.54
CA ASP A 68 -12.62 20.11 -5.62
C ASP A 68 -11.24 19.45 -5.81
N PHE A 69 -10.54 19.15 -4.71
CA PHE A 69 -9.26 18.44 -4.73
C PHE A 69 -9.36 17.08 -5.43
N LEU A 70 -10.31 16.24 -5.03
CA LEU A 70 -10.46 14.89 -5.58
C LEU A 70 -10.89 14.90 -7.05
N SER A 71 -11.78 15.82 -7.44
CA SER A 71 -12.20 15.99 -8.84
C SER A 71 -11.01 16.35 -9.75
N LYS A 72 -10.21 17.33 -9.34
CA LYS A 72 -9.04 17.75 -10.12
C LYS A 72 -7.91 16.73 -10.10
N LEU A 73 -7.68 16.08 -8.97
CA LEU A 73 -6.74 14.97 -8.90
C LEU A 73 -7.12 13.86 -9.87
N ASN A 74 -8.40 13.50 -9.93
CA ASN A 74 -8.91 12.52 -10.91
C ASN A 74 -8.61 12.95 -12.36
N ASN A 75 -8.81 14.23 -12.69
CA ASN A 75 -8.48 14.74 -14.02
C ASN A 75 -6.97 14.72 -14.33
N ILE A 76 -6.13 14.95 -13.32
CA ILE A 76 -4.67 14.88 -13.48
C ILE A 76 -4.23 13.44 -13.75
N ILE A 77 -4.71 12.47 -12.96
CA ILE A 77 -4.26 11.07 -13.10
C ILE A 77 -4.69 10.43 -14.42
N THR A 78 -5.74 10.93 -15.07
CA THR A 78 -6.19 10.45 -16.38
C THR A 78 -5.40 11.03 -17.55
N ASN A 79 -4.67 12.14 -17.35
CA ASN A 79 -4.15 12.97 -18.44
C ASN A 79 -2.66 13.33 -18.31
N TYR A 80 -1.90 12.71 -17.40
CA TYR A 80 -0.47 12.99 -17.28
C TYR A 80 0.37 12.18 -18.28
N GLN A 81 1.46 12.77 -18.76
CA GLN A 81 2.31 12.18 -19.82
C GLN A 81 3.59 11.52 -19.26
N SER A 82 4.08 12.02 -18.12
CA SER A 82 5.29 11.54 -17.45
C SER A 82 5.21 11.78 -15.94
N HIS A 83 6.10 11.16 -15.16
CA HIS A 83 6.16 11.44 -13.72
C HIS A 83 6.51 12.90 -13.41
N GLN A 84 7.34 13.55 -14.24
CA GLN A 84 7.64 14.97 -14.09
C GLN A 84 6.39 15.83 -14.35
N ASP A 85 5.63 15.52 -15.40
CA ASP A 85 4.35 16.19 -15.69
C ASP A 85 3.35 15.98 -14.54
N LEU A 86 3.28 14.77 -13.98
CA LEU A 86 2.45 14.47 -12.82
C LEU A 86 2.83 15.35 -11.61
N ILE A 87 4.12 15.45 -11.28
CA ILE A 87 4.61 16.29 -10.18
C ILE A 87 4.24 17.77 -10.41
N ILE A 88 4.46 18.30 -11.62
CA ILE A 88 4.13 19.69 -11.95
C ILE A 88 2.63 19.94 -11.82
N LYS A 89 1.78 19.06 -12.35
CA LYS A 89 0.32 19.17 -12.23
C LYS A 89 -0.16 19.08 -10.78
N CYS A 90 0.42 18.18 -9.98
CA CYS A 90 0.13 18.08 -8.54
C CYS A 90 0.50 19.35 -7.79
N ASN A 91 1.67 19.93 -8.06
CA ASN A 91 2.10 21.20 -7.46
C ASN A 91 1.19 22.37 -7.88
N SER A 92 0.79 22.44 -9.16
CA SER A 92 -0.19 23.42 -9.65
C SER A 92 -1.52 23.32 -8.90
N LEU A 93 -2.02 22.10 -8.65
CA LEU A 93 -3.24 21.89 -7.87
C LEU A 93 -3.11 22.42 -6.44
N LEU A 94 -1.98 22.17 -5.75
CA LEU A 94 -1.74 22.71 -4.40
C LEU A 94 -1.72 24.24 -4.39
N LEU A 95 -1.07 24.86 -5.39
CA LEU A 95 -1.02 26.32 -5.52
C LEU A 95 -2.42 26.90 -5.74
N GLU A 96 -3.21 26.31 -6.64
CA GLU A 96 -4.56 26.75 -6.93
C GLU A 96 -5.45 26.69 -5.67
N LEU A 97 -5.41 25.56 -4.96
CA LEU A 97 -6.20 25.38 -3.73
C LEU A 97 -5.74 26.34 -2.62
N THR A 98 -4.44 26.60 -2.51
CA THR A 98 -3.91 27.59 -1.56
C THR A 98 -4.38 29.00 -1.93
N SER A 99 -4.34 29.36 -3.21
CA SER A 99 -4.83 30.64 -3.73
C SER A 99 -6.30 30.84 -3.40
N LYS A 100 -7.13 29.82 -3.62
CA LYS A 100 -8.56 29.82 -3.26
C LYS A 100 -8.77 29.99 -1.76
N LYS A 101 -8.02 29.25 -0.94
CA LYS A 101 -8.10 29.32 0.53
C LYS A 101 -7.77 30.71 1.07
N LEU A 102 -6.80 31.39 0.46
CA LEU A 102 -6.39 32.73 0.85
C LEU A 102 -7.23 33.84 0.20
N ASN A 103 -8.17 33.48 -0.68
CA ASN A 103 -8.93 34.42 -1.51
C ASN A 103 -8.01 35.38 -2.30
N LEU A 104 -6.91 34.85 -2.84
CA LEU A 104 -5.95 35.59 -3.65
C LEU A 104 -6.05 35.15 -5.11
N LYS A 105 -5.72 36.06 -6.04
CA LYS A 105 -5.52 35.74 -7.46
C LYS A 105 -4.02 35.60 -7.74
N MET A 106 -3.60 34.55 -8.43
CA MET A 106 -2.18 34.28 -8.79
C MET A 106 -1.64 35.17 -9.93
N THR A 107 -2.06 36.43 -9.98
CA THR A 107 -1.71 37.36 -11.07
C THR A 107 -0.64 38.37 -10.67
N SER A 108 -0.67 38.90 -9.45
CA SER A 108 0.32 39.87 -8.98
C SER A 108 1.49 39.19 -8.26
N ARG A 109 2.67 39.84 -8.32
CA ARG A 109 3.88 39.40 -7.61
C ARG A 109 3.61 39.19 -6.13
N GLU A 110 2.98 40.16 -5.48
CA GLU A 110 2.68 40.14 -4.04
C GLU A 110 1.81 38.93 -3.66
N ASN A 111 0.78 38.63 -4.46
CA ASN A 111 -0.11 37.50 -4.18
C ASN A 111 0.63 36.16 -4.32
N LYS A 112 1.46 36.01 -5.36
CA LYS A 112 2.30 34.81 -5.54
C LYS A 112 3.23 34.60 -4.34
N GLN A 113 3.87 35.67 -3.87
CA GLN A 113 4.73 35.63 -2.69
C GLN A 113 3.96 35.24 -1.42
N LEU A 114 2.77 35.80 -1.21
CA LEU A 114 1.91 35.46 -0.06
C LEU A 114 1.48 33.99 -0.08
N ILE A 115 1.14 33.45 -1.25
CA ILE A 115 0.81 32.03 -1.42
C ILE A 115 1.99 31.14 -1.05
N LEU A 116 3.19 31.42 -1.58
CA LEU A 116 4.40 30.64 -1.24
C LEU A 116 4.78 30.76 0.25
N LYS A 117 4.68 31.97 0.83
CA LYS A 117 4.89 32.18 2.27
C LYS A 117 3.92 31.37 3.12
N HIS A 118 2.65 31.31 2.73
CA HIS A 118 1.67 30.49 3.42
C HIS A 118 2.05 29.00 3.37
N ILE A 119 2.41 28.48 2.19
CA ILE A 119 2.83 27.09 2.04
C ILE A 119 4.06 26.80 2.89
N TYR A 120 5.08 27.66 2.86
CA TYR A 120 6.26 27.55 3.71
C TYR A 120 5.91 27.51 5.20
N ASN A 121 5.05 28.41 5.67
CA ASN A 121 4.62 28.44 7.07
C ASN A 121 3.88 27.15 7.48
N ARG A 122 3.05 26.61 6.60
CA ARG A 122 2.26 25.39 6.89
C ARG A 122 3.08 24.11 6.78
N TYR A 123 3.92 23.98 5.76
CA TYR A 123 4.63 22.74 5.43
C TYR A 123 6.02 22.64 6.06
N ILE A 124 6.71 23.76 6.27
CA ILE A 124 8.05 23.78 6.87
C ILE A 124 7.99 24.22 8.34
N ILE A 125 7.50 25.42 8.63
CA ILE A 125 7.55 25.95 10.00
C ILE A 125 6.69 25.11 10.95
N ASN A 126 5.42 24.89 10.58
CA ASN A 126 4.44 24.15 11.37
C ASN A 126 4.18 22.73 10.82
N GLY A 127 5.04 22.25 9.92
CA GLY A 127 4.86 20.97 9.27
C GLY A 127 5.52 19.82 10.01
N TYR A 128 5.65 18.70 9.30
CA TYR A 128 6.03 17.42 9.89
C TYR A 128 7.20 16.77 9.15
N CYS A 129 7.97 15.98 9.89
CA CYS A 129 8.76 14.87 9.39
C CYS A 129 8.06 13.55 9.77
N PHE A 130 8.54 12.44 9.24
CA PHE A 130 7.79 11.19 9.26
C PHE A 130 8.64 10.01 9.69
N HIS A 131 8.04 9.12 10.49
CA HIS A 131 8.61 7.83 10.84
C HIS A 131 7.56 6.74 10.64
N SER A 132 7.91 5.69 9.89
CA SER A 132 6.99 4.61 9.55
C SER A 132 7.28 3.38 10.38
N PHE A 133 6.23 2.72 10.88
CA PHE A 133 6.37 1.61 11.81
C PHE A 133 5.23 0.59 11.69
N PRO A 134 5.41 -0.66 12.18
CA PRO A 134 4.37 -1.70 12.10
C PRO A 134 3.13 -1.33 12.93
N SER A 135 1.93 -1.52 12.35
CA SER A 135 0.65 -1.16 12.98
C SER A 135 0.37 -1.82 14.33
N VAL A 136 1.00 -2.97 14.63
CA VAL A 136 0.89 -3.61 15.95
C VAL A 136 1.37 -2.70 17.09
N PHE A 137 2.28 -1.74 16.80
CA PHE A 137 2.79 -0.78 17.76
C PHE A 137 2.01 0.54 17.79
N LYS A 138 0.95 0.69 17.00
CA LYS A 138 0.18 1.95 16.88
C LYS A 138 -0.21 2.52 18.24
N LYS A 139 -0.88 1.70 19.05
CA LYS A 139 -1.35 2.10 20.38
C LYS A 139 -0.19 2.52 21.29
N ASP A 140 0.89 1.76 21.27
CA ASP A 140 2.09 2.05 22.08
C ASP A 140 2.74 3.38 21.66
N VAL A 141 2.83 3.65 20.35
CA VAL A 141 3.36 4.93 19.85
C VAL A 141 2.44 6.10 20.17
N GLU A 142 1.13 5.91 20.13
CA GLU A 142 0.15 6.95 20.51
C GLU A 142 0.18 7.25 22.01
N GLU A 143 0.41 6.26 22.86
CA GLU A 143 0.40 6.41 24.32
C GLU A 143 1.77 6.83 24.89
N ASN A 144 2.86 6.28 24.36
CA ASN A 144 4.21 6.39 24.94
C ASN A 144 5.21 7.10 24.02
N GLY A 145 4.82 7.45 22.79
CA GLY A 145 5.70 8.06 21.81
C GLY A 145 6.61 7.07 21.07
N LEU A 146 7.61 7.57 20.36
CA LEU A 146 8.59 6.73 19.66
C LEU A 146 9.81 6.48 20.52
N ILE A 147 10.08 5.21 20.82
CA ILE A 147 11.17 4.81 21.71
C ILE A 147 12.36 4.29 20.88
N SER A 148 13.57 4.80 21.12
CA SER A 148 14.81 4.39 20.46
C SER A 148 15.43 3.11 21.05
N LYS A 149 14.60 2.17 21.50
CA LYS A 149 15.03 0.95 22.20
C LYS A 149 15.21 -0.23 21.26
N ILE A 150 16.28 -0.99 21.50
CA ILE A 150 16.60 -2.21 20.77
C ILE A 150 15.72 -3.37 21.27
N ASP A 151 14.93 -3.98 20.38
CA ASP A 151 14.37 -5.31 20.62
C ASP A 151 15.50 -6.36 20.52
N LYS A 152 16.03 -6.76 21.67
CA LYS A 152 17.11 -7.77 21.76
C LYS A 152 16.70 -9.12 21.16
N LYS A 153 15.42 -9.48 21.25
CA LYS A 153 14.92 -10.75 20.72
C LYS A 153 14.86 -10.69 19.19
N GLU A 154 14.41 -9.57 18.63
CA GLU A 154 14.52 -9.31 17.18
C GLU A 154 15.95 -9.40 16.71
N VAL A 155 16.86 -8.67 17.34
CA VAL A 155 18.27 -8.67 16.93
C VAL A 155 18.86 -10.08 16.96
N TYR A 156 18.57 -10.89 17.99
CA TYR A 156 19.04 -12.27 18.06
C TYR A 156 18.53 -13.12 16.90
N ASP A 157 17.22 -13.05 16.61
CA ASP A 157 16.61 -13.82 15.52
C ASP A 157 17.19 -13.44 14.15
N LEU A 158 17.31 -12.13 13.89
CA LEU A 158 17.86 -11.62 12.63
C LEU A 158 19.34 -11.98 12.48
N LYS A 159 20.12 -11.97 13.56
CA LYS A 159 21.53 -12.42 13.52
C LYS A 159 21.64 -13.88 13.14
N LYS A 160 20.74 -14.73 13.67
CA LYS A 160 20.71 -16.15 13.33
C LYS A 160 20.38 -16.37 11.85
N ILE A 161 19.42 -15.61 11.30
CA ILE A 161 19.06 -15.67 9.89
C ILE A 161 20.24 -15.21 9.02
N ASN A 162 20.80 -14.02 9.29
CA ASN A 162 21.95 -13.51 8.53
C ASN A 162 23.15 -14.46 8.59
N TYR A 163 23.43 -15.06 9.76
CA TYR A 163 24.48 -16.07 9.87
C TYR A 163 24.28 -17.22 8.89
N ILE A 164 23.06 -17.80 8.83
CA ILE A 164 22.77 -18.90 7.89
C ILE A 164 23.01 -18.44 6.44
N PHE A 165 22.48 -17.30 6.03
CA PHE A 165 22.67 -16.81 4.66
C PHE A 165 24.12 -16.46 4.33
N ASP A 166 24.86 -15.89 5.28
CA ASP A 166 26.29 -15.58 5.14
C ASP A 166 27.12 -16.85 4.86
N HIS A 167 26.76 -18.00 5.46
CA HIS A 167 27.43 -19.31 5.21
C HIS A 167 27.28 -19.77 3.77
N HIS A 168 26.22 -19.34 3.09
CA HIS A 168 25.94 -19.67 1.69
C HIS A 168 26.42 -18.56 0.74
N ASN A 169 27.22 -17.59 1.20
CA ASN A 169 27.70 -16.40 0.47
C ASN A 169 26.65 -15.31 0.18
N TYR A 170 25.50 -15.35 0.85
CA TYR A 170 24.43 -14.35 0.72
C TYR A 170 24.53 -13.30 1.82
N LYS A 171 25.58 -12.47 1.71
CA LYS A 171 25.92 -11.45 2.72
C LYS A 171 24.90 -10.33 2.81
N ASN A 172 24.57 -9.93 4.04
CA ASN A 172 23.68 -8.80 4.32
C ASN A 172 22.30 -8.95 3.64
N LEU A 173 21.69 -10.14 3.75
CA LEU A 173 20.31 -10.34 3.28
C LEU A 173 19.36 -9.29 3.91
N ILE A 174 19.55 -9.05 5.20
CA ILE A 174 18.90 -7.97 5.95
C ILE A 174 19.88 -6.80 6.07
N SER A 175 19.47 -5.61 5.62
CA SER A 175 20.32 -4.40 5.60
C SER A 175 20.49 -3.74 6.97
N LYS A 176 19.63 -4.08 7.94
CA LYS A 176 19.67 -3.54 9.31
C LYS A 176 21.01 -3.84 9.97
N ASN A 177 21.65 -2.82 10.54
CA ASN A 177 22.88 -3.01 11.32
C ASN A 177 22.56 -3.66 12.69
N LEU A 178 22.67 -4.99 12.74
CA LEU A 178 22.38 -5.80 13.93
C LEU A 178 23.45 -5.70 15.04
N ASN A 179 24.61 -5.08 14.75
CA ASN A 179 25.70 -4.92 15.71
C ASN A 179 25.75 -3.53 16.36
N SER A 180 24.81 -2.65 16.01
CA SER A 180 24.77 -1.31 16.57
C SER A 180 24.46 -1.32 18.07
N LYS A 181 25.22 -0.53 18.84
CA LYS A 181 25.00 -0.33 20.29
C LYS A 181 23.80 0.58 20.59
N SER A 182 23.35 1.34 19.59
CA SER A 182 22.16 2.19 19.63
C SER A 182 21.38 2.05 18.32
N THR A 183 20.05 2.10 18.36
CA THR A 183 19.24 2.09 17.13
C THR A 183 18.58 3.45 17.00
N PRO A 184 19.03 4.32 16.09
CA PRO A 184 18.35 5.58 15.88
C PRO A 184 16.95 5.35 15.31
N LEU A 185 16.04 6.24 15.64
CA LEU A 185 14.82 6.44 14.87
C LEU A 185 15.23 7.04 13.52
N TYR A 186 14.88 6.33 12.44
CA TYR A 186 15.07 6.79 11.08
C TYR A 186 13.86 7.62 10.67
N ILE A 187 14.10 8.89 10.36
CA ILE A 187 13.08 9.87 10.04
C ILE A 187 13.34 10.39 8.63
N THR A 188 12.26 10.60 7.88
CA THR A 188 12.30 11.24 6.55
C THR A 188 11.49 12.52 6.57
N ASP A 189 11.85 13.49 5.74
CA ASP A 189 11.07 14.70 5.51
C ASP A 189 10.25 14.64 4.21
N SER A 190 10.23 13.48 3.55
CA SER A 190 9.43 13.19 2.34
C SER A 190 8.18 12.36 2.68
N PRO A 191 6.98 12.89 2.40
CA PRO A 191 5.73 12.13 2.52
C PRO A 191 5.69 10.87 1.63
N ALA A 192 6.19 10.95 0.39
CA ALA A 192 6.33 9.79 -0.50
C ALA A 192 7.14 8.68 0.16
N MET A 193 8.32 9.02 0.72
CA MET A 193 9.19 8.05 1.37
C MET A 193 8.58 7.49 2.66
N ALA A 194 7.87 8.32 3.42
CA ALA A 194 7.15 7.86 4.60
C ALA A 194 6.14 6.77 4.24
N TYR A 195 5.32 7.01 3.21
CA TYR A 195 4.34 6.03 2.74
C TYR A 195 5.02 4.76 2.19
N TYR A 196 6.08 4.93 1.41
CA TYR A 196 6.91 3.84 0.91
C TYR A 196 7.41 2.90 2.02
N TYR A 197 8.04 3.48 3.06
CA TYR A 197 8.51 2.69 4.19
C TYR A 197 7.38 2.10 5.03
N ALA A 198 6.21 2.74 5.05
CA ALA A 198 5.08 2.27 5.84
C ALA A 198 4.51 0.94 5.33
N PHE A 199 4.31 0.77 4.01
CA PHE A 199 3.84 -0.52 3.49
C PHE A 199 4.96 -1.59 3.44
N ARG A 200 6.24 -1.18 3.43
CA ARG A 200 7.41 -2.04 3.64
C ARG A 200 7.63 -2.44 5.10
N SER A 201 6.95 -1.83 6.05
CA SER A 201 7.23 -2.03 7.48
C SER A 201 6.81 -3.42 8.00
N PRO A 202 7.63 -4.09 8.82
CA PRO A 202 9.05 -3.79 9.06
C PRO A 202 9.91 -4.22 7.86
N GLU A 203 10.87 -3.36 7.49
CA GLU A 203 11.65 -3.51 6.26
C GLU A 203 12.41 -4.84 6.15
N TYR A 204 12.97 -5.33 7.26
CA TYR A 204 13.72 -6.59 7.27
C TYR A 204 12.87 -7.80 6.84
N MET A 205 11.56 -7.79 7.11
CA MET A 205 10.66 -8.86 6.65
C MET A 205 10.44 -8.76 5.14
N ALA A 206 10.33 -7.53 4.62
CA ALA A 206 10.20 -7.28 3.19
C ALA A 206 11.45 -7.74 2.44
N GLU A 207 12.65 -7.41 2.95
CA GLU A 207 13.94 -7.87 2.42
C GLU A 207 14.03 -9.39 2.43
N LEU A 208 13.68 -10.01 3.56
CA LEU A 208 13.73 -11.46 3.73
C LEU A 208 12.82 -12.22 2.75
N THR A 209 11.67 -11.67 2.34
CA THR A 209 10.68 -12.43 1.57
C THR A 209 10.50 -12.00 0.12
N SER A 210 10.86 -10.76 -0.23
CA SER A 210 10.48 -10.19 -1.53
C SER A 210 11.43 -9.14 -2.09
N LEU A 211 12.21 -8.44 -1.28
CA LEU A 211 12.90 -7.21 -1.72
C LEU A 211 14.42 -7.27 -1.69
N SER A 212 15.02 -8.37 -1.23
CA SER A 212 16.48 -8.49 -1.30
C SER A 212 16.95 -8.60 -2.76
N LYS A 213 18.12 -8.02 -3.05
CA LYS A 213 18.82 -8.14 -4.34
C LYS A 213 19.00 -9.58 -4.83
N TYR A 214 19.01 -10.54 -3.90
CA TYR A 214 19.21 -11.96 -4.19
C TYR A 214 18.01 -12.64 -4.84
N TYR A 215 16.82 -12.02 -4.76
CA TYR A 215 15.65 -12.53 -5.46
C TYR A 215 15.73 -12.32 -6.97
N ASN A 216 16.53 -11.36 -7.47
CA ASN A 216 16.67 -11.10 -8.90
C ASN A 216 17.23 -12.28 -9.72
N TYR A 217 17.79 -13.30 -9.05
CA TYR A 217 18.27 -14.54 -9.68
C TYR A 217 17.22 -15.66 -9.69
N ILE A 218 16.00 -15.41 -9.20
CA ILE A 218 14.92 -16.38 -9.10
C ILE A 218 13.86 -16.00 -10.13
N GLU A 219 13.58 -16.89 -11.08
CA GLU A 219 12.76 -16.60 -12.28
C GLU A 219 11.28 -16.28 -11.95
N ASP A 220 10.75 -16.83 -10.84
CA ASP A 220 9.30 -16.82 -10.54
C ASP A 220 8.91 -16.26 -9.15
N TYR A 221 9.75 -15.44 -8.51
CA TYR A 221 9.35 -14.89 -7.20
C TYR A 221 8.32 -13.76 -7.33
N ASP A 222 7.31 -13.74 -6.45
CA ASP A 222 6.31 -12.66 -6.44
C ASP A 222 6.87 -11.44 -5.68
N LYS A 223 7.37 -10.46 -6.43
CA LYS A 223 7.85 -9.16 -5.93
C LYS A 223 6.81 -8.42 -5.08
N SER A 224 5.53 -8.60 -5.39
CA SER A 224 4.42 -7.88 -4.75
C SER A 224 3.86 -8.58 -3.51
N ALA A 225 4.28 -9.82 -3.23
CA ALA A 225 3.74 -10.65 -2.13
C ALA A 225 3.75 -9.91 -0.79
N TYR A 226 4.88 -9.27 -0.43
CA TYR A 226 4.99 -8.57 0.84
C TYR A 226 4.12 -7.30 0.89
N TYR A 227 4.00 -6.56 -0.20
CA TYR A 227 3.13 -5.38 -0.27
C TYR A 227 1.65 -5.75 -0.10
N LEU A 228 1.26 -6.91 -0.62
CA LEU A 228 -0.09 -7.47 -0.49
C LEU A 228 -0.33 -8.16 0.85
N LYS A 229 0.71 -8.26 1.70
CA LYS A 229 0.69 -9.03 2.95
C LYS A 229 0.18 -10.47 2.73
N ASP A 230 0.58 -11.07 1.61
CA ASP A 230 0.24 -12.45 1.27
C ASP A 230 1.24 -13.41 1.93
N TYR A 231 0.84 -13.95 3.08
CA TYR A 231 1.65 -14.88 3.87
C TYR A 231 2.15 -16.07 3.05
N GLN A 232 1.28 -16.70 2.26
CA GLN A 232 1.61 -17.93 1.54
C GLN A 232 2.61 -17.66 0.44
N LYS A 233 2.44 -16.56 -0.30
CA LYS A 233 3.40 -16.16 -1.34
C LYS A 233 4.73 -15.70 -0.76
N CYS A 234 4.73 -14.94 0.33
CA CYS A 234 5.96 -14.58 1.04
C CYS A 234 6.72 -15.83 1.51
N LYS A 235 6.01 -16.82 2.07
CA LYS A 235 6.60 -18.10 2.47
C LYS A 235 7.15 -18.87 1.27
N SER A 236 6.41 -18.92 0.17
CA SER A 236 6.84 -19.57 -1.07
C SER A 236 8.11 -18.93 -1.63
N ASN A 237 8.18 -17.60 -1.68
CA ASN A 237 9.39 -16.88 -2.08
C ASN A 237 10.58 -17.25 -1.18
N LEU A 238 10.39 -17.29 0.14
CA LEU A 238 11.45 -17.62 1.09
C LEU A 238 11.92 -19.08 0.93
N VAL A 239 11.01 -20.02 0.68
CA VAL A 239 11.34 -21.42 0.36
C VAL A 239 12.16 -21.49 -0.93
N SER A 240 11.76 -20.79 -1.98
CA SER A 240 12.50 -20.74 -3.25
C SER A 240 13.91 -20.19 -3.04
N LEU A 241 14.07 -19.14 -2.22
CA LEU A 241 15.38 -18.60 -1.88
C LEU A 241 16.22 -19.63 -1.10
N CYS A 242 15.66 -20.29 -0.08
CA CYS A 242 16.38 -21.32 0.69
C CYS A 242 16.87 -22.47 -0.20
N LYS A 243 16.05 -22.89 -1.18
CA LYS A 243 16.43 -23.91 -2.17
C LYS A 243 17.51 -23.42 -3.11
N HIS A 244 17.38 -22.20 -3.63
CA HIS A 244 18.37 -21.59 -4.54
C HIS A 244 19.75 -21.51 -3.89
N VAL A 245 19.83 -21.23 -2.59
CA VAL A 245 21.10 -21.17 -1.86
C VAL A 245 21.57 -22.52 -1.32
N ASN A 246 20.88 -23.62 -1.63
CA ASN A 246 21.19 -24.99 -1.19
C ASN A 246 21.26 -25.15 0.35
N MET A 247 20.32 -24.54 1.09
CA MET A 247 20.24 -24.74 2.53
C MET A 247 19.96 -26.20 2.90
N THR A 248 20.54 -26.64 4.02
CA THR A 248 20.15 -27.91 4.64
C THR A 248 18.73 -27.82 5.20
N THR A 249 18.06 -28.97 5.37
CA THR A 249 16.73 -29.04 5.98
C THR A 249 16.67 -28.39 7.37
N LYS A 250 17.77 -28.42 8.14
CA LYS A 250 17.84 -27.80 9.47
C LYS A 250 17.88 -26.26 9.38
N GLU A 251 18.63 -25.73 8.42
CA GLU A 251 18.75 -24.29 8.17
C GLU A 251 17.44 -23.73 7.64
N GLU A 252 16.86 -24.36 6.61
CA GLU A 252 15.57 -23.97 6.03
C GLU A 252 14.48 -23.94 7.13
N ASN A 253 14.36 -25.01 7.92
CA ASN A 253 13.42 -25.05 9.03
C ASN A 253 13.65 -23.94 10.06
N THR A 254 14.90 -23.53 10.29
CA THR A 254 15.22 -22.44 11.21
C THR A 254 14.77 -21.10 10.66
N VAL A 255 15.02 -20.84 9.37
CA VAL A 255 14.62 -19.62 8.67
C VAL A 255 13.08 -19.53 8.63
N LEU A 256 12.40 -20.58 8.18
CA LEU A 256 10.94 -20.60 8.06
C LEU A 256 10.22 -20.47 9.40
N LYS A 257 10.70 -21.15 10.46
CA LYS A 257 10.11 -20.98 11.81
C LYS A 257 10.29 -19.56 12.35
N SER A 258 11.42 -18.92 12.04
CA SER A 258 11.67 -17.54 12.45
C SER A 258 10.76 -16.57 11.71
N PHE A 259 10.58 -16.78 10.40
CA PHE A 259 9.61 -16.06 9.57
C PHE A 259 8.18 -16.21 10.10
N ASP A 260 7.70 -17.45 10.30
CA ASP A 260 6.34 -17.74 10.77
C ASP A 260 6.07 -17.06 12.11
N ARG A 261 6.98 -17.22 13.08
CA ARG A 261 6.87 -16.60 14.39
C ARG A 261 6.81 -15.07 14.30
N ARG A 262 7.66 -14.45 13.47
CA ARG A 262 7.71 -13.00 13.31
C ARG A 262 6.45 -12.47 12.64
N TRP A 263 6.02 -13.11 11.56
CA TRP A 263 4.80 -12.77 10.83
C TRP A 263 3.58 -12.75 11.76
N SER A 264 3.40 -13.81 12.57
CA SER A 264 2.31 -13.90 13.54
C SER A 264 2.44 -12.86 14.65
N SER A 265 3.63 -12.67 15.23
CA SER A 265 3.84 -11.72 16.34
C SER A 265 3.55 -10.26 15.95
N LEU A 266 3.84 -9.92 14.70
CA LEU A 266 3.64 -8.57 14.15
C LEU A 266 2.25 -8.41 13.49
N LYS A 267 1.44 -9.46 13.44
CA LYS A 267 0.11 -9.49 12.80
C LYS A 267 0.15 -8.97 11.35
N LEU A 268 1.15 -9.39 10.57
CA LEU A 268 1.42 -8.77 9.26
C LEU A 268 0.29 -8.94 8.25
N SER A 269 -0.47 -10.05 8.30
CA SER A 269 -1.62 -10.31 7.40
C SER A 269 -2.67 -9.20 7.43
N ASP A 270 -2.86 -8.58 8.60
CA ASP A 270 -3.86 -7.54 8.86
C ASP A 270 -3.21 -6.17 9.06
N SER A 271 -1.90 -6.07 8.79
CA SER A 271 -1.15 -4.84 9.06
C SER A 271 -1.51 -3.73 8.06
N ALA A 272 -1.90 -2.58 8.60
CA ALA A 272 -2.04 -1.35 7.84
C ALA A 272 -0.76 -0.50 7.95
N PRO A 273 -0.38 0.25 6.90
CA PRO A 273 0.73 1.19 6.97
C PRO A 273 0.46 2.28 8.03
N CYS A 274 1.40 2.47 8.96
CA CYS A 274 1.31 3.51 9.99
C CYS A 274 2.50 4.47 9.89
N ILE A 275 2.21 5.75 10.03
CA ILE A 275 3.19 6.84 9.98
C ILE A 275 2.98 7.74 11.18
N ALA A 276 4.04 7.99 11.94
CA ALA A 276 4.11 9.05 12.93
C ALA A 276 4.53 10.35 12.25
N PHE A 277 3.71 11.38 12.40
CA PHE A 277 3.93 12.74 11.94
C PHE A 277 4.54 13.53 13.11
N ILE A 278 5.84 13.77 13.04
CA ILE A 278 6.66 14.41 14.08
C ILE A 278 6.82 15.87 13.71
N LYS A 279 6.56 16.82 14.62
CA LYS A 279 6.69 18.25 14.26
C LYS A 279 8.12 18.57 13.86
N ARG A 280 8.29 19.37 12.81
CA ARG A 280 9.61 19.81 12.34
C ARG A 280 10.39 20.61 13.39
N SER A 281 9.69 21.32 14.28
CA SER A 281 10.28 22.07 15.40
C SER A 281 11.10 21.18 16.31
N ASP A 282 10.62 19.97 16.59
CA ASP A 282 11.20 19.06 17.59
C ASP A 282 12.47 18.38 17.06
N LEU A 283 12.73 18.55 15.76
CA LEU A 283 13.92 18.08 15.05
C LEU A 283 14.84 19.24 14.61
N ALA A 284 14.48 20.50 14.93
CA ALA A 284 15.13 21.71 14.42
C ALA A 284 15.22 21.73 12.87
N LYS A 285 14.16 21.26 12.18
CA LYS A 285 14.03 21.19 10.71
C LYS A 285 12.89 22.06 10.17
N ASN A 286 12.54 23.10 10.92
CA ASN A 286 11.43 24.00 10.68
C ASN A 286 11.83 25.32 9.99
N SER A 287 12.96 25.34 9.28
CA SER A 287 13.40 26.50 8.50
C SER A 287 14.05 26.09 7.16
N LEU A 288 14.08 27.02 6.20
CA LEU A 288 14.82 26.89 4.95
C LEU A 288 15.71 28.13 4.79
N PRO A 289 17.05 27.99 4.71
CA PRO A 289 17.95 29.14 4.65
C PRO A 289 17.71 30.06 3.43
N ASN A 290 17.32 29.48 2.29
CA ASN A 290 17.13 30.18 1.03
C ASN A 290 15.66 30.55 0.74
N ILE A 291 14.78 30.57 1.76
CA ILE A 291 13.35 30.83 1.55
C ILE A 291 13.07 32.20 0.92
N ASN A 292 13.80 33.24 1.33
CA ASN A 292 13.61 34.58 0.79
C ASN A 292 13.95 34.64 -0.70
N GLU A 293 15.07 34.03 -1.11
CA GLU A 293 15.46 33.92 -2.52
C GLU A 293 14.40 33.20 -3.35
N ILE A 294 13.89 32.05 -2.84
CA ILE A 294 12.83 31.29 -3.53
C ILE A 294 11.58 32.16 -3.75
N ILE A 295 11.19 32.96 -2.76
CA ILE A 295 10.00 33.81 -2.82
C ILE A 295 10.20 35.01 -3.76
N GLU A 296 11.40 35.57 -3.86
CA GLU A 296 11.67 36.70 -4.75
C GLU A 296 11.68 36.29 -6.24
N MET A 297 11.89 35.01 -6.55
CA MET A 297 11.94 34.47 -7.92
C MET A 297 10.56 34.27 -8.59
N VAL A 298 9.45 34.71 -7.99
CA VAL A 298 8.06 34.44 -8.45
C VAL A 298 7.70 34.95 -9.85
N ASP A 299 8.50 35.86 -10.41
CA ASP A 299 8.33 36.38 -11.78
C ASP A 299 9.38 35.81 -12.76
N GLU A 300 10.39 35.10 -12.25
CA GLU A 300 11.48 34.51 -13.04
C GLU A 300 11.29 33.01 -13.27
N VAL A 301 10.65 32.33 -12.32
CA VAL A 301 10.48 30.87 -12.32
C VAL A 301 9.03 30.51 -12.07
N GLU A 302 8.56 29.47 -12.77
CA GLU A 302 7.20 28.97 -12.62
C GLU A 302 6.92 28.53 -11.18
N LEU A 303 5.74 28.91 -10.67
CA LEU A 303 5.35 28.64 -9.28
C LEU A 303 5.36 27.15 -8.91
N PRO A 304 4.96 26.20 -9.77
CA PRO A 304 5.07 24.78 -9.44
C PRO A 304 6.50 24.33 -9.15
N ILE A 305 7.49 24.93 -9.81
CA ILE A 305 8.92 24.66 -9.59
C ILE A 305 9.37 25.28 -8.26
N LEU A 306 8.98 26.53 -7.98
CA LEU A 306 9.27 27.18 -6.69
C LEU A 306 8.63 26.43 -5.51
N LEU A 307 7.43 25.90 -5.69
CA LEU A 307 6.76 25.04 -4.70
C LEU A 307 7.57 23.76 -4.42
N SER A 308 8.10 23.12 -5.47
CA SER A 308 9.03 21.98 -5.32
C SER A 308 10.28 22.37 -4.52
N LYS A 309 10.87 23.55 -4.78
CA LYS A 309 12.00 24.05 -3.99
C LYS A 309 11.67 24.19 -2.49
N ILE A 310 10.42 24.45 -2.13
CA ILE A 310 9.97 24.49 -0.72
C ILE A 310 9.69 23.08 -0.18
N THR A 311 8.98 22.25 -0.94
CA THR A 311 8.34 21.04 -0.40
C THR A 311 9.09 19.73 -0.63
N ASP A 312 10.03 19.71 -1.58
CA ASP A 312 10.85 18.52 -1.85
C ASP A 312 11.83 18.27 -0.71
N SER A 313 12.14 16.99 -0.49
CA SER A 313 13.04 16.52 0.57
C SER A 313 14.36 17.30 0.61
N LYS A 314 14.76 17.72 1.80
CA LYS A 314 16.02 18.44 2.06
C LYS A 314 17.03 17.58 2.78
N TYR A 315 16.58 16.50 3.41
CA TYR A 315 17.39 15.67 4.27
C TYR A 315 17.33 14.22 3.78
N PRO A 316 18.42 13.68 3.21
CA PRO A 316 18.42 12.31 2.71
C PRO A 316 18.18 11.29 3.84
N VAL A 317 18.72 11.55 5.04
CA VAL A 317 18.47 10.74 6.24
C VAL A 317 18.47 11.63 7.49
N ILE A 318 17.42 11.56 8.30
CA ILE A 318 17.40 12.13 9.66
C ILE A 318 17.51 10.98 10.66
N ARG A 319 18.51 11.03 11.54
CA ARG A 319 18.71 10.04 12.62
C ARG A 319 18.50 10.71 13.96
N ARG A 320 17.61 10.17 14.78
CA ARG A 320 17.37 10.63 16.15
C ARG A 320 17.69 9.49 17.13
N TYR A 321 18.54 9.77 18.12
CA TYR A 321 18.96 8.76 19.11
C TYR A 321 18.18 8.84 20.43
N SER A 322 17.41 9.90 20.62
CA SER A 322 16.49 10.07 21.74
C SER A 322 15.06 9.75 21.35
N ASP A 323 14.24 9.46 22.36
CA ASP A 323 12.82 9.24 22.21
C ASP A 323 12.11 10.51 21.68
N ILE A 324 10.91 10.32 21.16
CA ILE A 324 9.97 11.39 20.75
C ILE A 324 8.73 11.25 21.61
N ASP A 325 8.35 12.34 22.27
CA ASP A 325 7.18 12.39 23.15
C ASP A 325 5.88 12.18 22.35
N PRO A 326 4.87 11.49 22.89
CA PRO A 326 3.57 11.35 22.23
C PRO A 326 2.90 12.70 21.89
N LEU A 327 3.16 13.78 22.63
CA LEU A 327 2.63 15.13 22.37
C LEU A 327 3.28 15.83 21.15
N ASP A 328 4.43 15.32 20.73
CA ASP A 328 5.23 15.82 19.62
C ASP A 328 4.93 15.10 18.31
N LEU A 329 4.04 14.11 18.35
CA LEU A 329 3.64 13.35 17.19
C LEU A 329 2.13 13.19 17.04
N THR A 330 1.73 12.79 15.85
CA THR A 330 0.39 12.27 15.58
C THR A 330 0.54 11.04 14.71
N VAL A 331 -0.16 9.96 15.04
CA VAL A 331 -0.10 8.73 14.26
C VAL A 331 -1.25 8.67 13.27
N ILE A 332 -0.93 8.35 12.01
CA ILE A 332 -1.91 8.21 10.94
C ILE A 332 -1.75 6.84 10.31
N THR A 333 -2.88 6.14 10.20
CA THR A 333 -3.01 4.90 9.44
C THR A 333 -3.37 5.25 8.00
N MET A 334 -2.56 4.77 7.06
CA MET A 334 -2.72 5.05 5.63
C MET A 334 -3.40 3.87 4.91
N PRO A 335 -4.04 4.09 3.74
CA PRO A 335 -4.57 2.99 2.94
C PRO A 335 -3.47 1.99 2.60
N SER A 336 -3.77 0.70 2.69
CA SER A 336 -2.79 -0.35 2.41
C SER A 336 -2.63 -0.62 0.92
N TYR A 337 -1.46 -1.11 0.49
CA TYR A 337 -1.26 -1.49 -0.92
C TYR A 337 -2.24 -2.59 -1.36
N LYS A 338 -2.55 -3.55 -0.46
CA LYS A 338 -3.57 -4.58 -0.66
C LYS A 338 -4.96 -3.98 -0.87
N GLU A 339 -5.35 -3.06 -0.01
CA GLU A 339 -6.64 -2.36 -0.09
C GLU A 339 -6.76 -1.60 -1.40
N ILE A 340 -5.75 -0.80 -1.76
CA ILE A 340 -5.74 -0.03 -3.02
C ILE A 340 -5.81 -0.97 -4.23
N LYS A 341 -4.96 -2.01 -4.29
CA LYS A 341 -4.90 -2.92 -5.44
C LYS A 341 -6.20 -3.68 -5.64
N ASN A 342 -6.83 -4.11 -4.55
CA ASN A 342 -8.07 -4.88 -4.59
C ASN A 342 -9.31 -4.00 -4.43
N TYR A 343 -9.15 -2.68 -4.52
CA TYR A 343 -10.27 -1.75 -4.48
C TYR A 343 -11.06 -1.88 -5.78
N HIS A 344 -11.90 -2.90 -5.85
CA HIS A 344 -12.98 -2.90 -6.81
C HIS A 344 -13.95 -1.83 -6.33
N LYS A 345 -14.04 -0.74 -7.09
CA LYS A 345 -15.30 -0.02 -7.18
C LYS A 345 -16.34 -1.13 -7.31
N LYS A 346 -17.38 -1.15 -6.47
CA LYS A 346 -18.58 -1.94 -6.77
C LYS A 346 -19.16 -1.41 -8.09
N SER A 347 -18.47 -1.64 -9.21
CA SER A 347 -19.00 -1.55 -10.54
C SER A 347 -20.09 -2.60 -10.57
N LYS A 348 -21.17 -2.29 -11.27
CA LYS A 348 -22.36 -3.14 -11.40
C LYS A 348 -22.05 -4.56 -11.89
N GLU A 349 -20.82 -4.90 -12.23
CA GLU A 349 -20.37 -6.25 -12.59
C GLU A 349 -20.48 -7.25 -11.44
N GLU A 350 -20.25 -6.89 -10.17
CA GLU A 350 -20.57 -7.84 -9.06
C GLU A 350 -22.08 -8.07 -8.91
N LEU A 351 -22.92 -7.13 -9.36
CA LEU A 351 -24.38 -7.32 -9.44
C LEU A 351 -24.76 -8.18 -10.65
N VAL A 352 -24.06 -8.03 -11.79
CA VAL A 352 -24.28 -8.85 -12.99
C VAL A 352 -23.74 -10.27 -12.76
N ASP A 353 -22.57 -10.46 -12.17
CA ASP A 353 -22.04 -11.78 -11.80
C ASP A 353 -22.86 -12.42 -10.69
N ASN A 354 -23.38 -11.67 -9.71
CA ASN A 354 -24.33 -12.26 -8.76
C ASN A 354 -25.67 -12.59 -9.43
N ILE A 355 -26.17 -11.80 -10.39
CA ILE A 355 -27.37 -12.14 -11.17
C ILE A 355 -27.09 -13.34 -12.08
N GLU A 356 -25.92 -13.44 -12.71
CA GLU A 356 -25.54 -14.53 -13.61
C GLU A 356 -25.25 -15.81 -12.81
N ILE A 357 -24.62 -15.72 -11.64
CA ILE A 357 -24.44 -16.85 -10.71
C ILE A 357 -25.78 -17.28 -10.10
N VAL A 358 -26.69 -16.35 -9.80
CA VAL A 358 -28.06 -16.65 -9.34
C VAL A 358 -28.89 -17.25 -10.48
N GLU A 359 -28.78 -16.77 -11.70
CA GLU A 359 -29.44 -17.34 -12.89
C GLU A 359 -28.86 -18.71 -13.26
N LYS A 360 -27.54 -18.88 -13.17
CA LYS A 360 -26.86 -20.14 -13.46
C LYS A 360 -27.14 -21.16 -12.36
N ARG A 361 -27.25 -20.75 -11.08
CA ARG A 361 -27.79 -21.58 -9.98
C ARG A 361 -29.28 -21.89 -10.15
N ARG A 362 -30.11 -20.96 -10.65
CA ARG A 362 -31.52 -21.23 -11.02
C ARG A 362 -31.62 -22.22 -12.17
N ARG A 363 -30.80 -22.10 -13.22
CA ARG A 363 -30.74 -23.06 -14.35
C ARG A 363 -30.20 -24.43 -13.91
N PHE A 364 -29.23 -24.48 -13.00
CA PHE A 364 -28.70 -25.73 -12.43
C PHE A 364 -29.74 -26.43 -11.53
N ASN A 365 -30.48 -25.67 -10.71
CA ASN A 365 -31.59 -26.21 -9.91
C ASN A 365 -32.79 -26.63 -10.77
N LEU A 366 -33.09 -25.93 -11.88
CA LEU A 366 -34.12 -26.38 -12.83
C LEU A 366 -33.71 -27.71 -13.49
N ARG A 367 -32.45 -27.84 -13.93
CA ARG A 367 -31.96 -29.06 -14.60
C ARG A 367 -31.96 -30.27 -13.66
N ASN A 368 -31.71 -30.07 -12.37
CA ASN A 368 -31.83 -31.10 -11.35
C ASN A 368 -33.29 -31.40 -10.99
N ALA A 369 -34.20 -30.41 -11.01
CA ALA A 369 -35.63 -30.66 -10.83
C ALA A 369 -36.25 -31.49 -11.97
N TYR A 370 -35.80 -31.30 -13.23
CA TYR A 370 -36.20 -32.13 -14.37
C TYR A 370 -35.57 -33.54 -14.36
N SER A 371 -34.38 -33.70 -13.76
CA SER A 371 -33.73 -35.00 -13.59
C SER A 371 -34.46 -35.90 -12.58
N TYR A 372 -35.01 -35.34 -11.49
CA TYR A 372 -35.83 -36.08 -10.54
C TYR A 372 -37.22 -36.43 -11.11
N GLY A 373 -37.80 -35.56 -11.96
CA GLY A 373 -39.06 -35.85 -12.66
C GLY A 373 -38.96 -37.04 -13.61
N ASN A 374 -37.92 -37.10 -14.46
CA ASN A 374 -37.76 -38.17 -15.44
C ASN A 374 -37.40 -39.52 -14.81
N ALA A 375 -36.59 -39.54 -13.74
CA ALA A 375 -36.30 -40.76 -13.00
C ALA A 375 -37.56 -41.33 -12.30
N SER A 376 -38.43 -40.46 -11.80
CA SER A 376 -39.71 -40.85 -11.18
C SER A 376 -40.70 -41.39 -12.20
N VAL A 377 -40.80 -40.78 -13.39
CA VAL A 377 -41.65 -41.26 -14.48
C VAL A 377 -41.18 -42.61 -15.02
N LEU A 378 -39.86 -42.81 -15.19
CA LEU A 378 -39.31 -44.10 -15.62
C LEU A 378 -39.51 -45.20 -14.57
N ALA A 379 -39.34 -44.90 -13.28
CA ALA A 379 -39.60 -45.85 -12.19
C ALA A 379 -41.09 -46.24 -12.11
N LEU A 380 -42.00 -45.26 -12.24
CA LEU A 380 -43.45 -45.52 -12.26
C LEU A 380 -43.87 -46.33 -13.50
N SER A 381 -43.29 -46.03 -14.66
CA SER A 381 -43.54 -46.78 -15.89
C SER A 381 -43.05 -48.23 -15.78
N GLY A 382 -41.86 -48.43 -15.21
CA GLY A 382 -41.30 -49.76 -14.95
C GLY A 382 -42.17 -50.59 -13.99
N LEU A 383 -42.65 -49.99 -12.90
CA LEU A 383 -43.58 -50.63 -11.96
C LEU A 383 -44.91 -51.01 -12.64
N LEU A 384 -45.42 -50.15 -13.53
CA LEU A 384 -46.64 -50.43 -14.27
C LEU A 384 -46.48 -51.64 -15.19
N PHE A 385 -45.37 -51.74 -15.94
CA PHE A 385 -45.08 -52.90 -16.80
C PHE A 385 -44.88 -54.20 -16.01
N ILE A 386 -44.25 -54.14 -14.83
CA ILE A 386 -44.12 -55.31 -13.95
C ILE A 386 -45.50 -55.77 -13.47
N SER A 387 -46.37 -54.83 -13.06
CA SER A 387 -47.74 -55.15 -12.63
C SER A 387 -48.60 -55.74 -13.76
N LEU A 388 -48.45 -55.23 -14.99
CA LEU A 388 -49.11 -55.73 -16.19
C LEU A 388 -48.60 -57.13 -16.58
N GLY A 389 -47.29 -57.38 -16.46
CA GLY A 389 -46.71 -58.69 -16.70
C GLY A 389 -47.20 -59.74 -15.71
N LEU A 390 -47.31 -59.38 -14.43
CA LEU A 390 -47.85 -60.25 -13.38
C LEU A 390 -49.33 -60.55 -13.60
N THR A 391 -50.15 -59.54 -13.92
CA THR A 391 -51.58 -59.79 -14.22
C THR A 391 -51.75 -60.62 -15.48
N LEU A 392 -50.99 -60.39 -16.55
CA LEU A 392 -51.04 -61.24 -17.74
C LEU A 392 -50.61 -62.69 -17.43
N SER A 393 -49.58 -62.88 -16.61
CA SER A 393 -49.12 -64.22 -16.22
C SER A 393 -50.15 -64.97 -15.39
N ILE A 394 -50.87 -64.28 -14.49
CA ILE A 394 -51.98 -64.85 -13.73
C ILE A 394 -53.13 -65.21 -14.68
N ILE A 395 -53.52 -64.31 -15.58
CA ILE A 395 -54.59 -64.56 -16.57
C ILE A 395 -54.24 -65.75 -17.46
N LEU A 396 -53.01 -65.83 -17.97
CA LEU A 396 -52.55 -66.96 -18.79
C LEU A 396 -52.49 -68.28 -18.00
N LYS A 397 -52.17 -68.26 -16.71
CA LYS A 397 -52.23 -69.46 -15.86
C LYS A 397 -53.66 -69.91 -15.53
N VAL A 398 -54.61 -68.99 -15.50
CA VAL A 398 -56.02 -69.26 -15.19
C VAL A 398 -56.82 -69.64 -16.45
N LEU A 399 -56.45 -69.10 -17.62
CA LEU A 399 -57.13 -69.35 -18.91
C LEU A 399 -56.39 -70.31 -19.85
N GLY A 400 -55.11 -70.61 -19.57
CA GLY A 400 -54.27 -71.54 -20.34
C GLY A 400 -54.01 -72.89 -19.65
N GLY A 401 -54.88 -73.26 -18.70
CA GLY A 401 -54.99 -74.61 -18.14
C GLY A 401 -56.13 -75.38 -18.78
#